data_AF-A0A2N0QLI7-F1
#
_entry.id   AF-A0A2N0QLI7-F1
#
_cell.length_a   1.000
_cell.length_b   1.000
_cell.length_c   1.000
_cell.angle_alpha   90.00
_cell.angle_beta   90.00
_cell.angle_gamma   90.00
#
_symmetry.space_group_name_H-M   'P 1'
#
loop_
_entity.id
_entity.type
_entity.pdbx_description
1 polymer ?
#
loop_
_entity_poly.entity_id
_entity_poly.type
_entity_poly.pdbx_seq_one_letter_code
_entity_poly.pdbx_strand_id
1 'polypeptide(L)'
;MDGGQFIVVVLGGIAGLILIKFAATWFVQLLDKRPALETTAYAIVAWVGVKLAVITFAHEDIGILDHDFPHSTVWTLTFYGVLVAIAVIGWFAPNNKSKLKDVS
;
A
#
# COMPACT_ATOMS: atom_id res chain seq x y z
N MET A 1 22.68 -4.67 -26.47
CA MET A 1 21.22 -4.55 -26.57
C MET A 1 20.92 -4.06 -27.97
N ASP A 2 20.29 -4.89 -28.78
CA ASP A 2 19.97 -4.52 -30.17
C ASP A 2 18.98 -3.35 -30.18
N GLY A 3 19.13 -2.42 -31.13
CA GLY A 3 18.34 -1.18 -31.18
C GLY A 3 16.82 -1.39 -31.16
N GLY A 4 16.34 -2.52 -31.65
CA GLY A 4 14.93 -2.92 -31.56
C GLY A 4 14.46 -3.22 -30.13
N GLN A 5 15.27 -3.92 -29.31
CA GLN A 5 14.95 -4.16 -27.90
C GLN A 5 14.94 -2.85 -27.11
N PHE A 6 15.85 -1.93 -27.41
CA PHE A 6 15.88 -0.61 -26.78
C PHE A 6 14.59 0.18 -27.06
N ILE A 7 14.12 0.20 -28.32
CA ILE A 7 12.87 0.87 -28.70
C ILE A 7 11.65 0.28 -27.96
N VAL A 8 11.56 -1.04 -27.84
CA VAL A 8 10.45 -1.69 -27.11
C VAL A 8 10.46 -1.30 -25.64
N VAL A 9 11.62 -1.27 -24.99
CA VAL A 9 11.74 -0.86 -23.58
C VAL A 9 11.36 0.61 -23.40
N VAL A 10 11.81 1.50 -24.28
CA VAL A 10 11.47 2.93 -24.23
C VAL A 10 9.97 3.14 -24.45
N LEU A 11 9.37 2.50 -25.46
CA LEU A 11 7.94 2.58 -25.72
C LEU A 11 7.13 1.99 -24.57
N GLY A 12 7.55 0.86 -24.01
CA GLY A 12 6.92 0.24 -22.84
C GLY A 12 6.98 1.15 -21.61
N GLY A 13 8.12 1.80 -21.36
CA GLY A 13 8.29 2.75 -20.25
C GLY A 13 7.40 3.98 -20.40
N ILE A 14 7.37 4.59 -21.60
CA ILE A 14 6.51 5.75 -21.88
C ILE A 14 5.03 5.35 -21.79
N ALA A 15 4.64 4.23 -22.38
CA ALA A 15 3.26 3.73 -22.31
C ALA A 15 2.84 3.45 -20.87
N GLY A 16 3.70 2.80 -20.07
CA GLY A 16 3.46 2.56 -18.65
C GLY A 16 3.26 3.85 -17.86
N LEU A 17 4.13 4.86 -18.08
CA LEU A 17 4.01 6.17 -17.42
C LEU A 17 2.70 6.87 -17.78
N ILE A 18 2.31 6.84 -19.05
CA ILE A 18 1.04 7.40 -19.53
C ILE A 18 -0.14 6.69 -18.87
N LEU A 19 -0.14 5.36 -18.84
CA LEU A 19 -1.20 4.55 -18.23
C LEU A 19 -1.35 4.84 -16.73
N ILE A 20 -0.26 4.93 -15.99
CA ILE A 20 -0.29 5.27 -14.56
C ILE A 20 -0.87 6.67 -14.35
N LYS A 21 -0.53 7.65 -15.19
CA LYS A 21 -1.06 9.01 -15.08
C LYS A 21 -2.58 9.05 -15.21
N PHE A 22 -3.13 8.34 -16.20
CA PHE A 22 -4.57 8.23 -16.38
C PHE A 22 -5.24 7.48 -15.21
N ALA A 23 -4.65 6.35 -14.80
CA ALA A 23 -5.15 5.55 -13.68
C ALA A 23 -5.17 6.34 -12.36
N ALA A 24 -4.10 7.09 -12.05
CA ALA A 24 -4.00 7.93 -10.86
C ALA A 24 -5.04 9.06 -10.88
N THR A 25 -5.23 9.72 -12.03
CA THR A 25 -6.24 10.79 -12.15
C THR A 25 -7.64 10.24 -11.90
N TRP A 26 -7.97 9.08 -12.47
CA TRP A 26 -9.24 8.42 -12.24
C TRP A 26 -9.39 7.92 -10.78
N PHE A 27 -8.32 7.39 -10.20
CA PHE A 27 -8.28 6.92 -8.82
C PHE A 27 -8.53 8.06 -7.83
N VAL A 28 -7.91 9.22 -8.03
CA VAL A 28 -8.17 10.42 -7.21
C VAL A 28 -9.63 10.84 -7.31
N GLN A 29 -10.23 10.86 -8.51
CA GLN A 29 -11.66 11.15 -8.67
C GLN A 29 -12.57 10.11 -7.98
N LEU A 30 -12.13 8.86 -7.90
CA LEU A 30 -12.87 7.81 -7.19
C LEU A 30 -12.80 8.01 -5.67
N LEU A 31 -11.62 8.38 -5.15
CA LEU A 31 -11.44 8.72 -3.74
C LEU A 31 -12.26 9.95 -3.34
N ASP A 32 -12.30 11.00 -4.17
CA ASP A 32 -13.14 12.19 -3.94
C ASP A 32 -14.64 11.83 -3.79
N LYS A 33 -15.12 10.84 -4.56
CA LYS A 33 -16.50 10.36 -4.47
C LYS A 33 -16.77 9.47 -3.25
N ARG A 34 -15.74 8.81 -2.71
CA ARG A 34 -15.82 7.83 -1.63
C ARG A 34 -14.64 8.02 -0.67
N PRO A 35 -14.65 9.08 0.16
CA PRO A 35 -13.53 9.40 1.06
C PRO A 35 -13.22 8.30 2.09
N ALA A 36 -14.19 7.45 2.41
CA ALA A 36 -13.97 6.26 3.25
C ALA A 36 -12.93 5.28 2.64
N LEU A 37 -12.86 5.19 1.31
CA LEU A 37 -11.86 4.35 0.62
C LEU A 37 -10.45 4.93 0.74
N GLU A 38 -10.32 6.26 0.81
CA GLU A 38 -9.03 6.93 0.99
C GLU A 38 -8.42 6.62 2.36
N THR A 39 -9.22 6.77 3.42
CA THR A 39 -8.78 6.45 4.79
C THR A 39 -8.39 4.97 4.92
N THR A 40 -9.15 4.08 4.28
CA THR A 40 -8.85 2.64 4.24
C THR A 40 -7.55 2.38 3.48
N ALA A 41 -7.36 3.01 2.33
CA ALA A 41 -6.14 2.89 1.54
C ALA A 41 -4.92 3.37 2.33
N TYR A 42 -5.01 4.51 3.02
CA TYR A 42 -3.93 4.99 3.89
C TYR A 42 -3.64 4.05 5.06
N ALA A 43 -4.67 3.47 5.70
CA ALA A 43 -4.47 2.49 6.77
C ALA A 43 -3.75 1.23 6.26
N ILE A 44 -4.08 0.76 5.05
CA ILE A 44 -3.39 -0.37 4.41
C ILE A 44 -1.92 0.00 4.12
N VAL A 45 -1.66 1.15 3.51
CA VAL A 45 -0.27 1.60 3.22
C VAL A 45 0.54 1.77 4.50
N ALA A 46 -0.05 2.35 5.55
CA ALA A 46 0.59 2.49 6.85
C ALA A 46 0.95 1.11 7.45
N TRP A 47 0.05 0.14 7.38
CA TRP A 47 0.30 -1.23 7.85
C TRP A 47 1.40 -1.95 7.05
N VAL A 48 1.42 -1.77 5.73
CA VAL A 48 2.51 -2.27 4.89
C VAL A 48 3.84 -1.60 5.27
N GLY A 49 3.83 -0.31 5.60
CA GLY A 49 4.99 0.41 6.14
C GLY A 49 5.52 -0.20 7.44
N VAL A 50 4.63 -0.58 8.36
CA VAL A 50 5.00 -1.31 9.59
C VAL A 50 5.66 -2.64 9.25
N LYS A 51 5.13 -3.41 8.28
CA LYS A 51 5.77 -4.66 7.84
C LYS A 51 7.17 -4.42 7.28
N LEU A 52 7.35 -3.40 6.43
CA LEU A 52 8.66 -3.05 5.89
C LEU A 52 9.63 -2.68 7.00
N ALA A 53 9.21 -1.85 7.96
CA ALA A 53 10.03 -1.50 9.13
C ALA A 53 10.41 -2.71 9.97
N VAL A 54 9.49 -3.64 10.22
CA VAL A 54 9.77 -4.89 10.96
C VAL A 54 10.78 -5.77 10.22
N ILE A 55 10.64 -5.91 8.89
CA ILE A 55 11.60 -6.66 8.07
C ILE A 55 12.98 -6.00 8.11
N THR A 56 13.04 -4.65 8.09
CA THR A 56 14.31 -3.91 8.25
C THR A 56 14.92 -4.11 9.63
N PHE A 57 14.12 -4.11 10.71
CA PHE A 57 14.60 -4.38 12.06
C PHE A 57 15.10 -5.82 12.26
N ALA A 58 14.57 -6.78 11.49
CA ALA A 58 15.00 -8.18 11.47
C ALA A 58 16.12 -8.45 10.44
N HIS A 59 16.67 -7.42 9.79
CA HIS A 59 17.75 -7.56 8.81
C HIS A 59 19.06 -7.95 9.52
N GLU A 60 19.88 -8.79 8.85
CA GLU A 60 21.10 -9.41 9.40
C GLU A 60 22.07 -8.44 10.09
N ASP A 61 22.11 -7.18 9.67
CA ASP A 61 23.01 -6.16 10.22
C ASP A 61 22.59 -5.61 11.60
N ILE A 62 21.35 -5.85 12.06
CA ILE A 62 20.80 -5.27 13.30
C ILE A 62 20.63 -6.33 14.41
N GLY A 63 20.50 -7.61 14.06
CA GLY A 63 20.76 -8.76 14.96
C GLY A 63 19.92 -8.88 16.24
N ILE A 64 18.79 -8.17 16.38
CA ILE A 64 17.96 -8.20 17.61
C ILE A 64 16.87 -9.29 17.58
N LEU A 65 16.49 -9.80 16.40
CA LEU A 65 15.41 -10.79 16.23
C LEU A 65 15.83 -11.93 15.28
N ASP A 66 15.33 -13.13 15.58
CA ASP A 66 15.65 -14.38 14.87
C ASP A 66 15.22 -14.36 13.39
N HIS A 67 16.06 -14.91 12.52
CA HIS A 67 15.95 -14.79 11.05
C HIS A 67 14.68 -15.44 10.47
N ASP A 68 14.07 -16.39 11.20
CA ASP A 68 12.82 -17.06 10.84
C ASP A 68 11.56 -16.24 11.13
N PHE A 69 11.63 -15.16 11.91
CA PHE A 69 10.44 -14.43 12.38
C PHE A 69 9.65 -13.74 11.24
N PRO A 70 10.29 -13.03 10.28
CA PRO A 70 9.59 -12.34 9.18
C PRO A 70 9.10 -13.28 8.08
N HIS A 71 9.73 -14.45 7.94
CA HIS A 71 9.36 -15.49 6.98
C HIS A 71 8.45 -16.58 7.59
N SER A 72 8.20 -16.52 8.90
CA SER A 72 7.31 -17.45 9.57
C SER A 72 5.89 -17.39 8.99
N THR A 73 5.26 -18.56 8.94
CA THR A 73 3.85 -18.70 8.57
C THR A 73 2.95 -17.88 9.51
N VAL A 74 3.36 -17.70 10.78
CA VAL A 74 2.64 -16.91 11.80
C VAL A 74 2.64 -15.42 11.45
N TRP A 75 3.77 -14.85 11.06
CA TRP A 75 3.87 -13.44 10.67
C TRP A 75 3.09 -13.16 9.38
N THR A 76 3.26 -14.02 8.38
CA THR A 76 2.52 -13.91 7.12
C THR A 76 1.01 -13.97 7.34
N LEU A 77 0.53 -14.90 8.17
CA LEU A 77 -0.89 -15.02 8.53
C LEU A 77 -1.40 -13.79 9.29
N THR A 78 -0.62 -13.25 10.22
CA THR A 78 -0.97 -12.03 10.96
C THR A 78 -1.07 -10.83 10.01
N PHE A 79 -0.14 -10.70 9.06
CA PHE A 79 -0.15 -9.63 8.06
C PHE A 79 -1.41 -9.69 7.20
N TYR A 80 -1.72 -10.84 6.61
CA TYR A 80 -2.94 -11.00 5.81
C TYR A 80 -4.20 -10.88 6.66
N GLY A 81 -4.19 -11.36 7.91
CA GLY A 81 -5.30 -11.22 8.86
C GLY A 81 -5.62 -9.76 9.16
N VAL A 82 -4.60 -8.93 9.45
CA VAL A 82 -4.80 -7.49 9.69
C VAL A 82 -5.21 -6.77 8.41
N LEU A 83 -4.66 -7.11 7.24
CA LEU A 83 -5.11 -6.55 5.96
C LEU A 83 -6.59 -6.84 5.71
N VAL A 84 -7.04 -8.09 5.93
CA VAL A 84 -8.44 -8.48 5.78
C VAL A 84 -9.31 -7.74 6.79
N ALA A 85 -8.87 -7.63 8.05
CA ALA A 85 -9.60 -6.88 9.07
C ALA A 85 -9.77 -5.40 8.67
N ILE A 86 -8.70 -4.73 8.21
CA ILE A 86 -8.76 -3.33 7.74
C ILE A 86 -9.65 -3.22 6.50
N ALA A 87 -9.60 -4.17 5.57
CA ALA A 87 -10.43 -4.16 4.37
C ALA A 87 -11.93 -4.31 4.72
N VAL A 88 -12.28 -5.22 5.64
CA VAL A 88 -13.65 -5.41 6.11
C VAL A 88 -14.12 -4.17 6.88
N ILE A 89 -13.31 -3.65 7.81
CA ILE A 89 -13.65 -2.43 8.56
C ILE A 89 -13.82 -1.25 7.61
N GLY A 90 -12.94 -1.07 6.62
CA GLY A 90 -13.02 0.00 5.64
C GLY A 90 -14.20 -0.11 4.67
N TRP A 91 -14.61 -1.34 4.33
CA TRP A 91 -15.79 -1.60 3.52
C TRP A 91 -17.09 -1.33 4.29
N PHE A 92 -17.13 -1.65 5.58
CA PHE A 92 -18.28 -1.43 6.45
C PHE A 92 -18.25 -0.07 7.18
N ALA A 93 -17.17 0.70 7.05
CA ALA A 93 -17.05 2.02 7.65
C ALA A 93 -18.15 2.94 7.09
N PRO A 94 -19.05 3.48 7.94
CA PRO A 94 -20.02 4.46 7.50
C PRO A 94 -19.30 5.66 6.89
N ASN A 95 -19.87 6.29 5.86
CA ASN A 95 -19.35 7.50 5.23
C ASN A 95 -19.44 8.75 6.15
N ASN A 96 -19.37 8.55 7.47
CA ASN A 96 -19.47 9.62 8.44
C ASN A 96 -18.18 10.41 8.40
N LYS A 97 -18.32 11.65 7.93
CA LYS A 97 -17.36 12.72 8.12
C LYS A 97 -17.02 12.77 9.60
N SER A 98 -15.92 12.15 10.02
CA SER A 98 -15.28 12.48 11.29
C SER A 98 -14.62 13.84 11.11
N LYS A 99 -15.49 14.86 11.20
CA LYS A 99 -15.16 16.25 11.47
C LYS A 99 -14.38 16.23 12.79
N LEU A 100 -13.06 16.13 12.71
CA LEU A 100 -12.16 16.55 13.78
C LEU A 100 -12.25 18.09 13.77
N LYS A 101 -13.24 18.66 14.46
CA LYS A 101 -13.09 19.29 15.77
C LYS A 101 -11.91 20.26 15.71
N ASP A 102 -12.12 21.44 15.12
CA ASP A 102 -12.47 22.62 15.93
C ASP A 102 -11.80 22.56 17.32
N VAL A 103 -10.50 22.88 17.31
CA VAL A 103 -9.75 23.42 18.44
C VAL A 103 -9.34 24.80 17.93
N SER A 104 -10.24 25.78 18.07
CA SER A 104 -10.39 26.68 19.23
C SER A 104 -9.16 27.52 19.46
#